data_AF-A0A4U1AFM4-F1
#
_entry.id   AF-A0A4U1AFM4-F1
#
_cell.length_a   1.000
_cell.length_b   1.000
_cell.length_c   1.000
_cell.angle_alpha   90.00
_cell.angle_beta   90.00
_cell.angle_gamma   90.00
#
_symmetry.space_group_name_H-M   'P 1'
#
loop_
_entity.id
_entity.type
_entity.pdbx_description
1 polymer ?
#
loop_
_entity_poly.entity_id
_entity_poly.type
_entity_poly.pdbx_seq_one_letter_code
_entity_poly.pdbx_strand_id
1 'polypeptide(L)' 'MAQEDVSVLVVKIEGELAGIITASDVMQGLANDYDLEETKISTFMTGCRIDDKNPTNKICAQLDEDDDVMSALKVMYTG' A
#
# COMPACT_ATOMS: atom_id res chain seq x y z
N MET A 1 8.22 -2.34 -10.82
CA MET A 1 7.02 -3.02 -11.33
C MET A 1 7.35 -3.78 -12.60
N ALA A 2 7.48 -3.14 -13.76
CA ALA A 2 7.74 -3.85 -15.03
C ALA A 2 9.05 -4.68 -15.08
N GLN A 3 10.14 -4.16 -14.51
CA GLN A 3 11.43 -4.89 -14.51
C GLN A 3 11.42 -6.14 -13.63
N GLU A 4 10.75 -6.06 -12.46
CA GLU A 4 10.74 -7.11 -11.45
C GLU A 4 9.46 -7.98 -11.52
N ASP A 5 8.59 -7.73 -12.50
CA ASP A 5 7.26 -8.35 -12.66
C ASP A 5 6.40 -8.32 -11.38
N VAL A 6 6.32 -7.14 -10.74
CA VAL A 6 5.54 -6.92 -9.51
C VAL A 6 4.43 -5.90 -9.70
N SER A 7 3.31 -6.12 -9.01
CA SER A 7 2.10 -5.27 -9.00
C SER A 7 2.09 -4.20 -7.89
N VAL A 8 3.06 -4.23 -6.98
CA VAL A 8 3.14 -3.35 -5.82
C VAL A 8 4.59 -3.00 -5.51
N LEU A 9 4.82 -1.81 -4.95
CA LEU A 9 6.09 -1.36 -4.39
C LEU A 9 5.97 -1.26 -2.87
N VAL A 10 6.93 -1.85 -2.16
CA VAL A 10 7.03 -1.71 -0.70
C VAL A 10 7.73 -0.41 -0.35
N VAL A 11 7.12 0.38 0.54
CA VAL A 11 7.72 1.57 1.15
C VAL A 11 8.31 1.19 2.49
N LYS A 12 9.58 1.51 2.70
CA LYS A 12 10.34 1.17 3.91
C LYS A 12 10.80 2.42 4.66
N ILE A 13 10.84 2.33 5.99
CA ILE A 13 11.45 3.31 6.89
C ILE A 13 12.39 2.52 7.82
N GLU A 14 13.68 2.86 7.81
CA GLU A 14 14.70 2.21 8.66
C GLU A 14 14.77 0.67 8.53
N GLY A 15 14.35 0.13 7.38
CA GLY A 15 14.33 -1.32 7.11
C GLY A 15 13.02 -2.01 7.48
N GLU A 16 12.08 -1.30 8.10
CA GLU A 16 10.74 -1.81 8.42
C GLU A 16 9.73 -1.46 7.31
N LEU A 17 8.70 -2.30 7.17
CA LEU A 17 7.55 -2.01 6.32
C LEU A 17 6.80 -0.79 6.87
N ALA A 18 6.67 0.24 6.05
CA ALA A 18 5.95 1.47 6.37
C ALA A 18 4.68 1.66 5.52
N GLY A 19 4.64 1.04 4.33
CA GLY A 19 3.54 1.22 3.40
C GLY A 19 3.70 0.43 2.11
N ILE A 20 2.68 0.54 1.27
CA ILE A 20 2.68 0.03 -0.10
C ILE A 20 2.24 1.12 -1.08
N ILE A 21 2.72 1.02 -2.31
CA ILE A 21 2.24 1.80 -3.45
C ILE A 21 1.89 0.86 -4.59
N THR A 22 0.72 1.05 -5.16
CA THR A 22 0.27 0.42 -6.40
C THR A 22 0.36 1.40 -7.56
N ALA A 23 0.24 0.89 -8.79
CA ALA A 23 0.08 1.76 -9.96
C ALA A 23 -1.15 2.68 -9.83
N SER A 24 -2.22 2.22 -9.19
CA SER A 24 -3.43 3.01 -8.97
C SER A 24 -3.19 4.22 -8.06
N ASP A 25 -2.37 4.09 -7.01
CA ASP A 25 -2.04 5.22 -6.13
C ASP A 25 -1.27 6.30 -6.91
N VAL A 26 -0.33 5.91 -7.77
CA VAL A 26 0.42 6.85 -8.64
C VAL A 26 -0.52 7.53 -9.64
N MET A 27 -1.41 6.76 -10.29
CA MET A 27 -2.37 7.31 -11.24
C MET A 27 -3.38 8.26 -10.58
N GLN A 28 -3.82 7.97 -9.35
CA GLN A 28 -4.64 8.89 -8.57
C GLN A 28 -3.88 10.16 -8.22
N GLY A 29 -2.61 10.06 -7.83
CA GLY A 29 -1.77 11.22 -7.58
C GLY A 29 -1.64 12.13 -8.81
N LEU A 30 -1.33 11.54 -9.97
CA LEU A 30 -1.28 12.24 -11.25
C LEU A 30 -2.60 12.94 -11.60
N ALA A 31 -3.74 12.27 -11.35
CA ALA A 31 -5.06 12.85 -11.59
C ALA A 31 -5.41 14.01 -10.62
N ASN A 32 -4.68 14.14 -9.51
CA ASN A 32 -4.83 15.21 -8.52
C ASN A 32 -3.66 16.21 -8.57
N ASP A 33 -3.01 16.33 -9.74
CA ASP A 33 -1.93 17.31 -10.01
C ASP A 33 -0.74 17.23 -9.04
N TYR A 34 -0.36 16.01 -8.64
CA TYR A 34 0.86 15.83 -7.84
C TYR A 34 2.09 16.32 -8.61
N ASP A 35 2.89 17.13 -7.94
CA ASP A 35 4.23 17.46 -8.43
C ASP A 35 5.09 16.19 -8.36
N LEU A 36 5.58 15.75 -9.51
CA LEU A 36 6.33 14.51 -9.67
C LEU A 36 7.72 14.53 -9.01
N GLU A 37 8.28 15.72 -8.77
CA GLU A 37 9.60 15.90 -8.19
C GLU A 37 9.54 16.26 -6.70
N GLU A 38 8.46 16.93 -6.26
CA GLU A 38 8.32 17.38 -4.88
C GLU A 38 7.44 16.48 -4.00
N THR A 39 6.45 15.79 -4.57
CA THR A 39 5.49 15.00 -3.79
C THR A 39 6.17 13.78 -3.19
N LYS A 40 6.23 13.72 -1.86
CA LYS A 40 6.85 12.59 -1.15
C LYS A 40 5.93 11.37 -1.17
N ILE A 41 6.50 10.20 -1.43
CA ILE A 41 5.84 8.89 -1.31
C ILE A 41 5.00 8.75 -0.03
N SER A 42 5.52 9.22 1.11
CA SER A 42 4.85 9.13 2.41
C SER A 42 3.53 9.90 2.51
N THR A 43 3.23 10.83 1.60
CA THR A 43 1.99 11.63 1.64
C THR A 43 0.81 10.91 1.01
N PHE A 44 1.04 9.91 0.16
CA PHE A 44 -0.01 9.25 -0.61
C PHE A 44 0.07 7.73 -0.63
N MET A 45 1.13 7.13 -0.07
CA MET A 45 1.20 5.69 0.11
C MET A 45 0.01 5.18 0.94
N THR A 46 -0.38 3.94 0.72
CA THR A 46 -1.23 3.23 1.68
C THR A 46 -0.33 2.78 2.83
N GLY A 47 -0.54 3.32 4.03
CA GLY A 47 0.27 3.01 5.21
C GLY A 47 0.14 1.53 5.56
N CYS A 48 1.23 0.90 5.99
CA CYS A 48 1.23 -0.53 6.26
C CYS A 48 2.24 -0.80 7.36
N ARG A 49 1.76 -1.18 8.53
CA ARG A 49 2.60 -1.69 9.62
C ARG A 49 2.03 -3.03 10.02
N ILE A 50 2.92 -4.02 10.06
CA ILE A 50 2.53 -5.37 10.46
C ILE A 50 2.06 -5.30 11.91
N ASP A 51 0.86 -5.84 12.17
CA ASP A 51 0.24 -5.92 13.50
C ASP A 51 -0.02 -4.58 14.24
N ASP A 52 0.08 -3.43 13.58
CA ASP A 52 -0.21 -2.15 14.24
C ASP A 52 -1.72 -1.97 14.46
N LYS A 53 -2.11 -1.88 15.73
CA LYS A 53 -3.50 -1.69 16.16
C LYS A 53 -3.92 -0.22 16.17
N ASN A 54 -3.07 0.70 15.71
CA ASN A 54 -3.33 2.12 15.77
C ASN A 54 -3.97 2.65 14.45
N PRO A 55 -5.27 3.00 14.44
CA PRO A 55 -6.06 3.17 13.22
C PRO A 55 -5.94 4.55 12.57
N THR A 56 -4.85 5.29 12.78
CA THR A 56 -4.82 6.72 12.45
C THR A 56 -4.56 7.07 10.98
N ASN A 57 -4.41 6.09 10.07
CA ASN A 57 -4.18 6.30 8.64
C ASN A 57 -4.91 5.25 7.76
N LYS A 58 -4.95 5.47 6.44
CA LYS A 58 -5.36 4.44 5.45
C LYS A 58 -4.38 3.27 5.54
N ILE A 59 -4.75 2.23 6.28
CA ILE A 59 -3.91 1.04 6.50
C ILE A 59 -4.16 0.02 5.40
N CYS A 60 -3.10 -0.64 4.93
CA CYS A 60 -3.16 -1.77 4.01
C CYS A 60 -4.00 -2.89 4.65
N ALA A 61 -4.82 -3.57 3.85
CA ALA A 61 -5.41 -4.80 4.32
C ALA A 61 -4.34 -5.91 4.38
N GLN A 62 -4.33 -6.70 5.45
CA GLN A 62 -3.34 -7.74 5.72
C GLN A 62 -4.01 -9.11 5.78
N LEU A 63 -3.28 -10.15 5.38
CA LEU A 63 -3.67 -11.56 5.42
C LEU A 63 -2.46 -12.35 5.92
N ASP A 64 -2.72 -13.49 6.55
CA ASP A 64 -1.66 -14.43 6.94
C ASP A 64 -1.21 -15.27 5.72
N GLU A 65 0.02 -15.79 5.73
CA GLU A 65 0.55 -16.62 4.63
C GLU A 65 -0.29 -17.88 4.40
N ASP A 66 -0.87 -18.43 5.47
CA ASP A 66 -1.67 -19.65 5.45
C ASP A 66 -3.17 -19.38 5.18
N ASP A 67 -3.58 -18.12 4.97
CA ASP A 67 -4.96 -17.78 4.64
C ASP A 67 -5.36 -18.27 3.25
N ASP A 68 -6.64 -18.67 3.12
CA ASP A 68 -7.18 -19.13 1.85
C ASP A 68 -7.67 -17.97 0.96
N VAL A 69 -7.98 -18.29 -0.30
CA VAL A 69 -8.51 -17.31 -1.28
C VAL A 69 -9.83 -16.69 -0.82
N MET A 70 -10.63 -17.39 -0.01
CA MET A 70 -11.90 -16.88 0.50
C MET A 70 -11.66 -15.82 1.60
N SER A 71 -10.65 -15.99 2.45
CA SER A 71 -10.18 -14.94 3.38
C SER A 71 -9.81 -13.67 2.60
N ALA A 72 -9.06 -13.80 1.50
CA ALA A 72 -8.70 -12.66 0.66
C ALA A 72 -9.92 -11.95 0.05
N LEU A 73 -10.87 -12.71 -0.51
CA LEU A 73 -12.10 -12.15 -1.07
C LEU A 73 -12.91 -11.39 0.00
N LYS A 74 -13.05 -11.94 1.20
CA LYS A 74 -13.75 -11.26 2.30
C LYS A 74 -13.11 -9.91 2.58
N VAL A 75 -11.79 -9.88 2.80
CA VAL A 75 -11.04 -8.66 3.06
C VAL A 75 -11.23 -7.60 1.95
N MET A 76 -11.26 -8.03 0.68
CA MET A 76 -11.48 -7.12 -0.46
C MET A 76 -12.89 -6.52 -0.53
N TYR A 77 -13.92 -7.22 -0.04
CA TYR A 77 -15.33 -6.79 -0.17
C TYR A 77 -15.93 -6.18 1.10
N THR A 78 -15.31 -6.40 2.27
CA THR A 78 -15.80 -5.86 3.56
C THR A 78 -15.05 -4.62 4.06
N GLY A 79 -14.06 -4.13 3.32
CA GLY A 79 -13.28 -2.92 3.63
C GLY A 79 -13.93 -1.62 3.21
#